data_AF-A0A5S4T6N9-F1
#
_entry.id   AF-A0A5S4T6N9-F1
#
_cell.length_a   1.000
_cell.length_b   1.000
_cell.length_c   1.000
_cell.angle_alpha   90.00
_cell.angle_beta   90.00
_cell.angle_gamma   90.00
#
_symmetry.space_group_name_H-M   'P 1'
#
loop_
_entity.id
_entity.type
_entity.pdbx_description
1 polymer ?
#
loop_
_entity_poly.entity_id
_entity_poly.type
_entity_poly.pdbx_seq_one_letter_code
_entity_poly.pdbx_strand_id
1 'polypeptide(L)'
;TFGLIFSQRVMLKLIEKGMTREGAYDLVQPKTAYSWDNQVDFKPLLEADEEVTSRLTQEEIDELFNPVYYTQRVDDIFERLGL
;
A
#
# COMPACT_ATOMS: atom_id res chain seq x y z
N THR A 1 12.75 5.40 -2.26
CA THR A 1 12.10 4.12 -1.89
C THR A 1 10.90 3.79 -2.78
N PHE A 2 10.59 4.59 -3.82
CA PHE A 2 9.61 4.26 -4.86
C PHE A 2 8.20 3.88 -4.36
N GLY A 3 7.80 4.35 -3.17
CA GLY A 3 6.52 4.00 -2.55
C GLY A 3 6.45 2.60 -1.91
N LEU A 4 7.57 1.88 -1.78
CA LEU A 4 7.60 0.52 -1.21
C LEU A 4 7.17 0.44 0.25
N ILE A 5 7.26 1.55 1.01
CA ILE A 5 6.78 1.63 2.39
C ILE A 5 5.28 1.37 2.52
N PHE A 6 4.53 1.53 1.43
CA PHE A 6 3.08 1.29 1.39
C PHE A 6 2.72 -0.15 1.03
N SER A 7 3.69 -1.00 0.67
CA SER A 7 3.46 -2.40 0.28
C SER A 7 2.72 -3.23 1.33
N GLN A 8 3.01 -3.01 2.61
CA GLN A 8 2.28 -3.66 3.70
C GLN A 8 0.81 -3.23 3.75
N ARG A 9 0.53 -1.93 3.54
CA ARG A 9 -0.85 -1.41 3.53
C ARG A 9 -1.64 -1.99 2.35
N VAL A 10 -1.01 -2.09 1.17
CA VAL A 10 -1.61 -2.71 -0.02
C VAL A 10 -1.96 -4.17 0.26
N MET A 11 -1.04 -4.95 0.84
CA MET A 11 -1.29 -6.34 1.20
C MET A 11 -2.45 -6.50 2.19
N LEU A 12 -2.50 -5.67 3.23
CA LEU A 12 -3.60 -5.69 4.22
C LEU A 12 -4.94 -5.34 3.56
N LYS A 13 -4.98 -4.34 2.69
CA LYS A 13 -6.20 -3.94 1.98
C LYS A 13 -6.72 -5.03 1.05
N LEU A 14 -5.84 -5.74 0.34
CA LEU A 14 -6.22 -6.89 -0.48
C LEU A 14 -6.84 -8.02 0.35
N ILE A 15 -6.28 -8.27 1.55
CA ILE A 15 -6.83 -9.25 2.50
C ILE A 15 -8.22 -8.81 2.99
N GLU A 16 -8.40 -7.53 3.33
CA GLU A 16 -9.71 -6.97 3.70
C GLU A 16 -10.75 -7.13 2.58
N LYS A 17 -10.32 -7.09 1.31
CA LYS A 17 -11.16 -7.33 0.12
C LYS A 17 -11.40 -8.83 -0.16
N GLY A 18 -11.03 -9.72 0.76
CA GLY A 18 -11.30 -11.15 0.68
C GLY A 18 -10.22 -11.97 -0.02
N MET A 19 -9.03 -11.42 -0.27
CA MET A 19 -7.87 -12.19 -0.72
C MET A 19 -7.27 -12.98 0.46
N THR A 20 -6.74 -14.17 0.21
CA THR A 20 -5.95 -14.87 1.22
C THR A 20 -4.65 -14.11 1.48
N ARG A 21 -4.08 -14.27 2.68
CA ARG A 21 -2.80 -13.64 3.02
C ARG A 21 -1.68 -14.08 2.08
N GLU A 22 -1.67 -15.35 1.71
CA GLU A 22 -0.71 -15.93 0.76
C GLU A 22 -0.90 -15.33 -0.63
N GLY A 23 -2.13 -15.27 -1.15
CA GLY A 23 -2.40 -14.65 -2.44
C GLY A 23 -2.01 -13.17 -2.50
N ALA A 24 -2.27 -12.42 -1.42
CA ALA A 24 -1.87 -11.02 -1.33
C ALA A 24 -0.34 -10.86 -1.31
N TYR A 25 0.37 -11.78 -0.67
CA TYR A 25 1.83 -11.79 -0.67
C TYR A 25 2.39 -12.11 -2.06
N ASP A 26 1.88 -13.17 -2.68
CA ASP A 26 2.32 -13.63 -4.01
C ASP A 26 2.03 -12.59 -5.10
N LEU A 27 0.96 -11.80 -4.95
CA LEU A 27 0.62 -10.73 -5.88
C LEU A 27 1.49 -9.47 -5.71
N VAL A 28 1.81 -9.11 -4.47
CA VAL A 28 2.50 -7.85 -4.13
C VAL A 28 4.02 -7.98 -4.20
N GLN A 29 4.59 -9.11 -3.74
CA GLN A 29 6.03 -9.30 -3.59
C GLN A 29 6.81 -9.22 -4.92
N PRO A 30 6.34 -9.76 -6.06
CA PRO A 30 7.04 -9.61 -7.33
C PRO A 30 7.06 -8.16 -7.82
N LYS A 31 5.99 -7.40 -7.55
CA LYS A 31 5.90 -5.98 -7.94
C LYS A 31 6.82 -5.10 -7.09
N THR A 32 6.95 -5.40 -5.80
CA THR A 32 7.89 -4.68 -4.94
C THR A 32 9.34 -4.95 -5.33
N ALA A 33 9.67 -6.20 -5.67
CA ALA A 33 10.98 -6.57 -6.20
C ALA A 33 11.26 -5.84 -7.53
N TYR A 34 10.30 -5.84 -8.46
CA TYR A 34 10.43 -5.14 -9.74
C TYR A 34 10.64 -3.63 -9.56
N SER A 35 9.85 -2.99 -8.68
CA SER A 35 10.00 -1.57 -8.33
C SER A 35 11.39 -1.24 -7.80
N TRP A 36 11.93 -2.11 -6.95
CA TRP A 36 13.28 -1.96 -6.39
C TRP A 36 14.37 -2.11 -7.45
N ASP A 37 14.33 -3.19 -8.23
CA ASP A 37 15.36 -3.55 -9.20
C ASP A 37 15.41 -2.56 -10.37
N ASN A 38 14.24 -2.09 -10.81
CA ASN A 38 14.11 -1.19 -11.95
C ASN A 38 14.01 0.29 -11.55
N GLN A 39 14.02 0.60 -10.25
CA GLN A 39 13.92 1.96 -9.73
C GLN A 39 12.69 2.72 -10.24
N VAL A 40 11.56 2.02 -10.34
CA VAL A 40 10.28 2.58 -10.78
C VAL A 40 9.29 2.63 -9.63
N ASP A 41 8.35 3.57 -9.69
CA ASP A 41 7.32 3.72 -8.66
C ASP A 41 6.44 2.46 -8.54
N PHE A 42 6.17 2.07 -7.31
CA PHE A 42 5.38 0.89 -6.98
C PHE A 42 3.88 1.08 -7.30
N LYS A 43 3.36 2.30 -7.18
CA LYS A 43 1.94 2.60 -7.42
C LYS A 43 1.50 2.31 -8.88
N PRO A 44 2.18 2.79 -9.93
CA PRO A 44 1.85 2.43 -11.31
C PRO A 44 1.86 0.92 -11.59
N LEU A 45 2.71 0.15 -10.91
CA LEU A 45 2.74 -1.32 -11.06
C LEU A 45 1.48 -2.00 -10.52
N LEU A 46 0.81 -1.37 -9.56
CA LEU A 46 -0.46 -1.85 -9.01
C LEU A 46 -1.63 -1.43 -9.90
N GLU A 47 -1.61 -0.20 -10.42
CA GLU A 47 -2.63 0.31 -11.34
C GLU A 47 -2.66 -0.44 -12.67
N ALA A 48 -1.50 -0.93 -13.12
CA ALA A 48 -1.38 -1.73 -14.34
C ALA A 48 -1.77 -3.21 -14.16
N ASP A 49 -2.05 -3.66 -12.93
CA ASP A 49 -2.35 -5.06 -12.64
C ASP A 49 -3.86 -5.29 -12.54
N GLU A 50 -4.38 -6.17 -13.40
CA GLU A 50 -5.81 -6.50 -13.47
C GLU A 50 -6.33 -7.19 -12.20
N GLU A 51 -5.50 -7.99 -11.53
CA GLU A 51 -5.91 -8.67 -10.29
C GLU A 51 -6.01 -7.68 -9.12
N VAL A 52 -5.17 -6.65 -9.12
CA VAL A 52 -5.27 -5.53 -8.16
C VAL A 52 -6.48 -4.65 -8.47
N THR A 53 -6.61 -4.17 -9.71
CA THR A 53 -7.66 -3.23 -10.12
C THR A 53 -9.07 -3.85 -10.17
N SER A 54 -9.18 -5.18 -10.27
CA SER A 54 -10.46 -5.87 -10.08
C SER A 54 -10.96 -5.88 -8.64
N ARG A 55 -10.09 -5.56 -7.66
CA ARG A 55 -10.39 -5.61 -6.21
C ARG A 55 -10.34 -4.26 -5.53
N LEU A 56 -9.49 -3.36 -6.02
CA LEU A 56 -9.27 -2.02 -5.51
C LEU A 56 -9.63 -1.00 -6.58
N THR A 57 -10.42 0.00 -6.22
CA THR A 57 -10.66 1.14 -7.12
C THR A 57 -9.44 2.05 -7.17
N GLN A 58 -9.39 2.94 -8.16
CA GLN A 58 -8.32 3.93 -8.27
C GLN A 58 -8.23 4.81 -7.02
N GLU A 59 -9.37 5.21 -6.45
CA GLU A 59 -9.41 6.00 -5.22
C GLU A 59 -8.83 5.23 -4.03
N GLU A 60 -9.13 3.93 -3.92
CA GLU A 60 -8.57 3.08 -2.85
C GLU A 60 -7.06 2.93 -3.00
N ILE A 61 -6.56 2.80 -4.24
CA ILE A 61 -5.13 2.78 -4.52
C ILE A 61 -4.51 4.14 -4.12
N ASP A 62 -5.11 5.26 -4.52
CA ASP A 62 -4.62 6.60 -4.16
C ASP A 62 -4.51 6.80 -2.64
N GLU A 63 -5.51 6.35 -1.87
CA GLU A 63 -5.52 6.43 -0.41
C GLU A 63 -4.41 5.58 0.25
N LEU A 64 -4.08 4.43 -0.33
CA LEU A 64 -3.01 3.57 0.19
C LEU A 64 -1.64 4.24 0.10
N PHE A 65 -1.44 5.15 -0.86
CA PHE A 65 -0.21 5.91 -1.05
C PHE A 65 -0.26 7.32 -0.46
N ASN A 66 -1.34 7.70 0.21
CA ASN A 66 -1.44 9.00 0.87
C ASN A 66 -0.55 9.04 2.13
N PRO A 67 0.49 9.91 2.19
CA PRO A 67 1.40 10.01 3.33
C PRO A 67 0.74 10.59 4.59
N VAL A 68 -0.37 11.32 4.45
CA VAL A 68 -1.16 11.89 5.56
C VAL A 68 -1.71 10.79 6.46
N TYR A 69 -1.90 9.57 5.94
CA TYR A 69 -2.31 8.42 6.75
C TYR A 69 -1.36 8.16 7.93
N TYR A 70 -0.05 8.39 7.76
CA TYR A 70 0.93 8.17 8.82
C TYR A 70 0.98 9.30 9.85
N THR A 71 0.40 10.46 9.56
CA THR A 71 0.34 11.60 10.49
C THR A 71 -0.95 11.66 11.29
N GLN A 72 -1.94 10.79 11.01
CA GLN A 72 -3.27 10.83 11.64
C GLN A 72 -3.26 10.63 13.17
N ARG A 73 -2.21 10.04 13.74
CA ARG A 73 -2.08 9.83 15.20
C ARG A 73 -1.02 10.71 15.85
N VAL A 74 -0.47 11.68 15.13
CA VAL A 74 0.54 12.58 15.69
C VAL A 74 -0.09 13.36 16.84
N ASP A 75 -1.28 13.94 16.64
CA ASP A 75 -1.99 14.70 17.67
C ASP A 75 -2.28 13.86 18.92
N ASP A 76 -2.74 12.61 18.77
CA ASP A 76 -2.96 11.68 19.89
C ASP A 76 -1.69 11.40 20.72
N ILE A 77 -0.52 11.38 20.06
CA ILE A 77 0.76 11.15 20.72
C ILE A 77 1.22 12.42 21.46
N PHE A 78 1.04 13.60 20.86
CA PHE A 78 1.36 14.89 21.50
C PHE A 78 0.48 15.15 22.72
N GLU A 79 -0.83 14.86 22.63
CA GLU A 79 -1.77 14.99 23.75
C GLU A 79 -1.41 14.05 24.91
N ARG A 80 -0.97 12.82 24.62
CA ARG A 80 -0.47 11.88 25.64
C ARG A 80 0.84 12.33 26.31
N LEU A 81 1.65 13.11 25.61
CA LEU A 81 2.90 13.68 26.13
C LEU A 81 2.67 15.03 26.84
N GLY A 82 1.45 15.57 26.80
CA GLY A 82 1.09 16.85 27.44
C GLY A 82 1.67 18.07 26.73
N LEU A 83 1.91 17.98 25.41
CA LEU A 83 2.37 19.06 24.54
C LEU A 83 1.23 19.68 23.75
#